data_AF-A0A7S2DXL4-F1
#
_entry.id   AF-A0A7S2DXL4-F1
#
_cell.length_a   1.000
_cell.length_b   1.000
_cell.length_c   1.000
_cell.angle_alpha   90.00
_cell.angle_beta   90.00
_cell.angle_gamma   90.00
#
_symmetry.space_group_name_H-M   'P 1'
#
loop_
_entity.id
_entity.type
_entity.pdbx_description
1 polymer ?
#
loop_
_entity_poly.entity_id
_entity_poly.type
_entity_poly.pdbx_seq_one_letter_code
_entity_poly.pdbx_strand_id
1 'polypeptide(L)'
;TDVNWGPLDALIIDTPPGTSDEHLSVVTYLQDSAMDGAVIVTTPQEVSLMDVRKEINFCRKVKLPILGVIENMSGFVCPSCGHVEHIFAPSTGGAEAMCKQMDVPFLGRIPLDGRVTQAGDT
;
A
#
# COMPACT_ATOMS: atom_id res chain seq x y z
N THR A 1 -30.89 -0.18 -3.41
CA THR A 1 -30.69 0.90 -4.40
C THR A 1 -29.24 0.84 -4.81
N ASP A 2 -28.98 0.66 -6.10
CA ASP A 2 -27.61 0.60 -6.60
C ASP A 2 -26.94 1.97 -6.53
N VAL A 3 -25.64 1.99 -6.27
CA VAL A 3 -24.83 3.22 -6.23
C VAL A 3 -24.46 3.59 -7.66
N ASN A 4 -24.74 4.83 -8.08
CA ASN A 4 -24.36 5.34 -9.40
C ASN A 4 -23.29 6.42 -9.24
N TRP A 5 -22.06 6.09 -9.62
CA TRP A 5 -20.91 6.98 -9.54
C TRP A 5 -20.79 7.96 -10.72
N GLY A 6 -21.56 7.76 -11.79
CA GLY A 6 -21.43 8.54 -13.02
C GLY A 6 -20.10 8.31 -13.76
N PRO A 7 -19.71 9.22 -14.66
CA PRO A 7 -18.41 9.17 -15.34
C PRO A 7 -17.27 9.45 -14.34
N LEU A 8 -16.30 8.54 -14.26
CA LEU A 8 -15.12 8.66 -13.42
C LEU A 8 -13.87 8.33 -14.24
N ASP A 9 -12.79 9.06 -13.98
CA ASP A 9 -11.46 8.74 -14.51
C ASP A 9 -10.79 7.61 -13.69
N ALA A 10 -11.09 7.54 -12.39
CA ALA A 10 -10.55 6.53 -11.48
C ALA A 10 -11.53 6.24 -10.33
N LEU A 11 -11.50 4.99 -9.85
CA LEU A 11 -12.17 4.55 -8.62
C LEU A 11 -11.13 3.89 -7.72
N ILE A 12 -10.91 4.47 -6.53
CA ILE A 12 -9.99 3.94 -5.53
C ILE A 12 -10.82 3.22 -4.47
N ILE A 13 -10.40 2.00 -4.13
CA ILE A 13 -11.05 1.17 -3.12
C ILE A 13 -10.05 0.93 -2.00
N ASP A 14 -10.34 1.47 -0.83
CA ASP A 14 -9.57 1.19 0.39
C ASP A 14 -10.12 -0.08 1.03
N THR A 15 -9.37 -1.17 0.91
CA THR A 15 -9.74 -2.45 1.50
C THR A 15 -9.29 -2.52 2.95
N PRO A 16 -10.05 -3.18 3.84
CA PRO A 16 -9.60 -3.43 5.22
C PRO A 16 -8.19 -4.05 5.26
N PRO A 17 -7.43 -3.84 6.34
CA PRO A 17 -6.10 -4.41 6.45
C PRO A 17 -6.14 -5.93 6.59
N GLY A 18 -5.11 -6.61 6.09
CA GLY A 18 -4.89 -8.04 6.29
C GLY A 18 -5.01 -8.85 5.00
N THR A 19 -5.36 -10.12 5.14
CA THR A 19 -5.60 -11.06 4.03
C THR A 19 -6.97 -11.72 4.18
N SER A 20 -7.95 -10.96 4.69
CA SER A 20 -9.30 -11.45 5.01
C SER A 20 -10.11 -11.81 3.75
N ASP A 21 -11.25 -12.47 3.94
CA ASP A 21 -12.22 -12.79 2.88
C ASP A 21 -12.78 -11.54 2.16
N GLU A 22 -12.53 -10.34 2.68
CA GLU A 22 -12.98 -9.08 2.12
C GLU A 22 -12.23 -8.74 0.83
N HIS A 23 -10.91 -9.01 0.77
CA HIS A 23 -10.14 -8.83 -0.48
C HIS A 23 -10.63 -9.77 -1.57
N LEU A 24 -10.94 -11.02 -1.22
CA LEU A 24 -11.56 -11.98 -2.15
C LEU A 24 -12.91 -11.47 -2.63
N SER A 25 -13.71 -10.93 -1.73
CA SER A 25 -15.03 -10.39 -2.06
C SER A 25 -14.90 -9.23 -3.04
N VAL A 26 -14.03 -8.25 -2.78
CA VAL A 26 -13.80 -7.10 -3.69
C VAL A 26 -13.33 -7.58 -5.06
N VAL A 27 -12.33 -8.45 -5.11
CA VAL A 27 -11.82 -9.01 -6.37
C VAL A 27 -12.89 -9.81 -7.11
N THR A 28 -13.75 -10.54 -6.39
CA THR A 28 -14.84 -11.33 -7.00
C THR A 28 -15.97 -10.44 -7.52
N TYR A 29 -16.38 -9.42 -6.75
CA TYR A 29 -17.43 -8.49 -7.18
C TYR A 29 -16.99 -7.64 -8.37
N LEU A 30 -15.69 -7.36 -8.47
CA LEU A 30 -15.11 -6.55 -9.53
C LEU A 30 -14.42 -7.38 -10.61
N GLN A 31 -14.55 -8.72 -10.60
CA GLN A 31 -13.89 -9.58 -11.58
C GLN A 31 -14.33 -9.29 -13.02
N ASP A 32 -15.59 -8.88 -13.19
CA ASP A 32 -16.17 -8.49 -14.48
C ASP A 32 -15.84 -7.05 -14.85
N SER A 33 -15.30 -6.28 -13.91
CA SER A 33 -14.74 -4.95 -14.13
C SER A 33 -13.25 -5.10 -14.47
N ALA A 34 -12.77 -4.36 -15.47
CA ALA A 34 -11.36 -4.38 -15.83
C ALA A 34 -10.52 -3.63 -14.78
N MET A 35 -10.26 -4.27 -13.64
CA MET A 35 -9.40 -3.70 -12.59
C MET A 35 -7.97 -3.52 -13.12
N ASP A 36 -7.43 -2.31 -13.00
CA ASP A 36 -6.05 -2.01 -13.40
C ASP A 36 -5.02 -2.67 -12.48
N GLY A 37 -5.35 -2.85 -11.19
CA GLY A 37 -4.52 -3.56 -10.24
C GLY A 37 -4.64 -3.06 -8.81
N ALA A 38 -3.71 -3.51 -7.96
CA ALA A 38 -3.59 -3.15 -6.56
C ALA A 38 -2.28 -2.41 -6.26
N VAL A 39 -2.36 -1.43 -5.37
CA VAL A 39 -1.21 -0.82 -4.71
C VAL A 39 -1.18 -1.33 -3.28
N ILE A 40 -0.05 -1.90 -2.86
CA ILE A 40 0.10 -2.45 -1.52
C ILE A 40 0.86 -1.47 -0.64
N VAL A 41 0.29 -1.12 0.51
CA VAL A 41 0.90 -0.19 1.46
C VAL A 41 1.46 -0.96 2.65
N THR A 42 2.70 -0.66 3.03
CA THR A 42 3.36 -1.25 4.20
C THR A 42 4.04 -0.19 5.05
N THR A 43 4.63 -0.60 6.16
CA THR A 43 5.51 0.22 6.99
C THR A 43 6.87 -0.49 7.15
N PRO A 44 7.96 0.21 7.54
CA PRO A 44 9.31 -0.37 7.52
C PRO A 44 9.51 -1.53 8.51
N GLN A 45 8.58 -1.75 9.44
CA GLN A 45 8.68 -2.79 10.44
C GLN A 45 8.51 -4.19 9.83
N GLU A 46 9.35 -5.14 10.24
CA GLU A 46 9.36 -6.51 9.71
C GLU A 46 8.00 -7.22 9.80
N VAL A 47 7.21 -6.95 10.84
CA VAL A 47 5.86 -7.53 10.99
C VAL A 47 4.97 -7.12 9.81
N SER A 48 4.99 -5.84 9.43
CA SER A 48 4.23 -5.33 8.28
C SER A 48 4.72 -5.92 6.96
N LEU A 49 6.03 -6.10 6.80
CA LEU A 49 6.62 -6.71 5.61
C LEU A 49 6.20 -8.19 5.48
N MET A 50 6.10 -8.93 6.58
CA MET A 50 5.63 -10.31 6.56
C MET A 50 4.20 -10.44 6.06
N ASP A 51 3.33 -9.49 6.41
CA ASP A 51 1.94 -9.50 5.94
C ASP A 51 1.84 -9.11 4.47
N VAL A 52 2.64 -8.13 4.01
CA VAL A 52 2.72 -7.79 2.58
C VAL A 52 3.25 -8.93 1.71
N ARG A 53 4.15 -9.77 2.23
CA ARG A 53 4.55 -11.00 1.51
C ARG A 53 3.36 -11.94 1.27
N LYS A 54 2.43 -12.05 2.23
CA LYS A 54 1.21 -12.85 2.05
C LYS A 54 0.29 -12.19 1.04
N GLU A 55 0.16 -10.87 1.08
CA GLU A 55 -0.71 -10.11 0.18
C GLU A 55 -0.24 -10.17 -1.28
N ILE A 56 1.07 -10.05 -1.54
CA ILE A 56 1.63 -10.23 -2.89
C ILE A 56 1.30 -11.63 -3.43
N ASN A 57 1.41 -12.66 -2.60
CA ASN A 57 1.06 -14.03 -2.99
C ASN A 57 -0.45 -14.19 -3.22
N PHE A 58 -1.28 -13.50 -2.44
CA PHE A 58 -2.72 -13.45 -2.63
C PHE A 58 -3.07 -12.83 -3.99
N CYS A 59 -2.59 -11.62 -4.29
CA CYS A 59 -2.83 -10.95 -5.58
C CYS A 59 -2.45 -11.84 -6.76
N ARG A 60 -1.28 -12.51 -6.68
CA ARG A 60 -0.83 -13.47 -7.69
C ARG A 60 -1.80 -14.64 -7.87
N LYS A 61 -2.30 -15.20 -6.78
CA LYS A 61 -3.22 -16.35 -6.80
C LYS A 61 -4.55 -15.98 -7.45
N VAL A 62 -5.07 -14.79 -7.18
CA VAL A 62 -6.32 -14.28 -7.77
C VAL A 62 -6.11 -13.56 -9.10
N LYS A 63 -4.88 -13.54 -9.62
CA LYS A 63 -4.48 -12.87 -10.87
C LYS A 63 -4.78 -11.36 -10.90
N LEU A 64 -4.74 -10.71 -9.74
CA LEU A 64 -4.83 -9.26 -9.63
C LEU A 64 -3.46 -8.63 -9.94
N PRO A 65 -3.34 -7.74 -10.94
CA PRO A 65 -2.08 -7.04 -11.22
C PRO A 65 -1.62 -6.23 -10.01
N ILE A 66 -0.32 -6.27 -9.72
CA ILE A 66 0.27 -5.46 -8.64
C ILE A 66 0.94 -4.26 -9.31
N LEU A 67 0.39 -3.07 -9.11
CA LEU A 67 0.94 -1.82 -9.64
C LEU A 67 2.20 -1.41 -8.88
N GLY A 68 2.29 -1.78 -7.60
CA GLY A 68 3.51 -1.72 -6.82
C GLY A 68 3.27 -1.60 -5.32
N VAL A 69 4.37 -1.45 -4.59
CA VAL A 69 4.38 -1.36 -3.13
C VAL A 69 4.89 0.01 -2.69
N ILE A 70 4.21 0.61 -1.71
CA ILE A 70 4.60 1.86 -1.06
C ILE A 70 4.99 1.56 0.38
N GLU A 71 6.16 2.05 0.81
CA GLU A 71 6.57 2.02 2.22
C GLU A 71 6.17 3.34 2.89
N ASN A 72 5.08 3.31 3.64
CA ASN A 72 4.59 4.46 4.42
C ASN A 72 5.35 4.58 5.75
N MET A 73 5.35 5.77 6.33
CA MET A 73 6.00 6.08 7.61
C MET A 73 7.51 5.81 7.64
N SER A 74 8.19 6.01 6.52
CA SER A 74 9.63 5.78 6.37
C SER A 74 10.46 6.98 6.86
N GLY A 75 10.70 7.05 8.16
CA GLY A 75 11.39 8.20 8.77
C GLY A 75 10.45 9.36 9.06
N PHE A 76 11.01 10.46 9.55
CA PHE A 76 10.27 11.59 10.12
C PHE A 76 10.81 12.91 9.58
N VAL A 77 9.91 13.77 9.09
CA VAL A 77 10.25 15.11 8.63
C VAL A 77 10.30 16.06 9.83
N CYS A 78 11.49 16.58 10.14
CA CYS A 78 11.66 17.57 11.19
C CYS A 78 10.87 18.86 10.84
N PRO A 79 9.91 19.30 11.68
CA PRO A 79 9.08 20.46 11.37
C PRO A 79 9.87 21.78 11.36
N SER A 80 11.03 21.83 12.04
CA SER A 80 11.83 23.05 12.17
C SER A 80 12.79 23.30 11.01
N CYS A 81 13.26 22.24 10.33
CA CYS A 81 14.28 22.36 9.29
C CYS A 81 14.02 21.53 8.01
N GLY A 82 12.98 20.70 7.98
CA GLY A 82 12.64 19.85 6.82
C GLY A 82 13.56 18.64 6.62
N HIS A 83 14.55 18.43 7.49
CA HIS A 83 15.41 17.24 7.47
C HIS A 83 14.59 15.97 7.70
N VAL A 84 14.87 14.91 6.94
CA VAL A 84 14.23 13.61 7.11
C VAL A 84 15.14 12.71 7.93
N GLU A 85 14.69 12.38 9.15
CA GLU A 85 15.40 11.49 10.06
C GLU A 85 14.84 10.07 9.94
N HIS A 86 15.70 9.10 9.65
CA HIS A 86 15.29 7.69 9.59
C HIS A 86 15.30 7.08 10.99
N ILE A 87 14.23 7.34 11.75
CA ILE A 87 14.07 6.84 13.13
C ILE A 87 14.16 5.30 13.20
N PHE A 88 13.61 4.62 12.19
CA PHE A 88 13.67 3.17 12.07
C PHE A 88 14.44 2.82 10.80
N ALA A 89 15.74 2.58 10.94
CA ALA A 89 16.54 2.04 9.85
C ALA A 89 16.12 0.57 9.62
N PRO A 90 15.68 0.19 8.40
CA PRO A 90 15.30 -1.19 8.13
C PRO A 90 16.54 -2.09 8.16
N SER A 91 16.53 -3.11 9.03
CA SER A 91 17.64 -4.05 9.18
C SER A 91 17.85 -4.95 7.96
N THR A 92 16.82 -5.09 7.11
CA THR A 92 16.80 -5.97 5.94
C THR A 92 16.75 -5.22 4.61
N GLY A 93 16.78 -3.89 4.63
CA GLY A 93 16.53 -3.04 3.45
C GLY A 93 15.05 -2.74 3.18
N GLY A 94 14.14 -3.22 4.04
CA GLY A 94 12.74 -2.79 4.07
C GLY A 94 11.91 -3.30 2.89
N ALA A 95 10.88 -2.55 2.53
CA ALA A 95 9.99 -2.89 1.43
C ALA A 95 10.71 -2.96 0.08
N GLU A 96 11.72 -2.12 -0.16
CA GLU A 96 12.49 -2.11 -1.42
C GLU A 96 13.23 -3.44 -1.65
N ALA A 97 13.89 -3.95 -0.61
CA ALA A 97 14.56 -5.24 -0.67
C ALA A 97 13.55 -6.39 -0.86
N MET A 98 12.42 -6.35 -0.15
CA MET A 98 11.33 -7.31 -0.32
C MET A 98 10.76 -7.28 -1.75
N CYS A 99 10.52 -6.10 -2.32
CA CYS A 99 10.00 -5.93 -3.68
C CYS A 99 10.94 -6.55 -4.71
N LYS A 100 12.25 -6.33 -4.56
CA LYS A 100 13.26 -6.95 -5.41
C LYS A 100 13.28 -8.48 -5.29
N GLN A 101 13.15 -9.01 -4.07
CA GLN A 101 13.09 -10.47 -3.84
C GLN A 101 11.84 -11.10 -4.44
N MET A 102 10.72 -10.39 -4.35
CA MET A 102 9.42 -10.89 -4.78
C MET A 102 9.11 -10.56 -6.23
N ASP A 103 9.94 -9.80 -6.95
CA ASP A 103 9.70 -9.35 -8.33
C ASP A 103 8.38 -8.58 -8.47
N VAL A 104 8.26 -7.49 -7.70
CA VAL A 104 7.15 -6.54 -7.79
C VAL A 104 7.68 -5.09 -7.80
N PRO A 105 6.96 -4.13 -8.43
CA PRO A 105 7.41 -2.74 -8.47
C PRO A 105 7.47 -2.11 -7.08
N PHE A 106 8.54 -1.38 -6.80
CA PHE A 106 8.64 -0.53 -5.62
C PHE A 106 8.37 0.92 -6.03
N LEU A 107 7.30 1.51 -5.49
CA LEU A 107 6.84 2.86 -5.88
C LEU A 107 7.52 3.96 -5.07
N GLY A 108 8.13 3.61 -3.94
CA GLY A 108 8.91 4.53 -3.12
C GLY A 108 8.48 4.53 -1.66
N ARG A 109 8.92 5.57 -0.96
CA ARG A 109 8.71 5.73 0.47
C ARG A 109 8.07 7.06 0.81
N ILE A 110 7.21 7.06 1.82
CA ILE A 110 6.52 8.26 2.32
C ILE A 110 6.93 8.46 3.80
N PRO A 111 7.60 9.57 4.15
CA PRO A 111 7.99 9.83 5.54
C PRO A 111 6.78 10.30 6.37
N LEU A 112 6.89 10.18 7.69
CA LEU A 112 5.98 10.82 8.64
C LEU A 112 6.15 12.35 8.57
N ASP A 113 5.14 13.05 8.07
CA ASP A 113 5.09 14.50 7.98
C ASP A 113 3.85 15.01 8.72
N GLY A 114 4.05 15.86 9.74
CA GLY A 114 2.96 16.41 10.54
C GLY A 114 1.93 17.20 9.73
N ARG A 115 2.31 17.74 8.55
CA ARG A 115 1.38 18.43 7.64
C ARG A 115 0.40 17.47 7.00
N VAL A 116 0.83 16.26 6.67
CA VAL A 116 -0.02 15.21 6.09
C VAL A 116 -0.99 14.70 7.14
N THR A 117 -0.51 14.48 8.38
CA THR A 117 -1.39 14.07 9.50
C THR A 117 -2.45 15.13 9.78
N GLN A 118 -2.08 16.41 9.85
CA GLN A 118 -3.04 17.50 10.07
C GLN A 118 -4.12 17.56 8.99
N ALA A 119 -3.75 17.36 7.72
CA ALA A 119 -4.72 17.36 6.63
C ALA A 119 -5.65 16.13 6.63
N GLY A 120 -5.23 15.01 7.24
CA GLY A 120 -6.05 13.79 7.34
C GLY A 120 -7.04 13.81 8.51
N ASP A 121 -6.74 14.57 9.57
CA ASP A 121 -7.57 14.68 10.79
C ASP A 121 -8.59 15.84 10.75
N THR A 122 -8.60 16.65 9.69
CA THR A 122 -9.52 17.78 9.46
C THR A 122 -10.43 17.54 8.28
#